data_AF-A0A954SQZ6-F1
#
_entry.id   AF-A0A954SQZ6-F1
#
_cell.length_a   1.000
_cell.length_b   1.000
_cell.length_c   1.000
_cell.angle_alpha   90.00
_cell.angle_beta   90.00
_cell.angle_gamma   90.00
#
_symmetry.space_group_name_H-M   'P 1'
#
loop_
_entity.id
_entity.type
_entity.pdbx_description
1 polymer ?
#
loop_
_entity_poly.entity_id
_entity_poly.type
_entity_poly.pdbx_seq_one_letter_code
_entity_poly.pdbx_strand_id
1 'polypeptide(L)'
;QPATPPDVLYHGTATDNLDAIFALGLLKRRRHHVHMSTNMETMLQVGMRHGKPVLLSIDAKRMHADGYEFFLTGNHVWLTDHVPSEYLGVVRR
;
A
#
# COMPACT_ATOMS: atom_id res chain seq x y z
N GLN A 1 -6.98 -16.27 2.45
CA GLN A 1 -7.84 -16.57 1.29
C GLN A 1 -8.01 -15.27 0.51
N PRO A 2 -8.15 -15.32 -0.83
CA PRO A 2 -8.44 -14.14 -1.63
C PRO A 2 -9.69 -13.42 -1.13
N ALA A 3 -9.70 -12.09 -1.18
CA ALA A 3 -10.81 -11.27 -0.75
C ALA A 3 -10.93 -10.03 -1.64
N THR A 4 -12.16 -9.60 -1.93
CA THR A 4 -12.41 -8.35 -2.65
C THR A 4 -12.00 -7.16 -1.77
N PRO A 5 -11.06 -6.31 -2.22
CA PRO A 5 -10.62 -5.16 -1.44
C PRO A 5 -11.68 -4.05 -1.40
N PRO A 6 -11.54 -3.09 -0.45
CA PRO A 6 -12.26 -1.83 -0.52
C PRO A 6 -11.77 -0.98 -1.71
N ASP A 7 -12.46 0.12 -1.98
CA ASP A 7 -12.11 1.01 -3.10
C ASP A 7 -10.69 1.58 -3.00
N VAL A 8 -10.29 1.98 -1.78
CA VAL A 8 -8.99 2.58 -1.52
C VAL A 8 -8.33 1.90 -0.33
N LEU A 9 -7.04 1.60 -0.48
CA LEU A 9 -6.15 1.18 0.59
C LEU A 9 -5.00 2.19 0.74
N TYR A 10 -4.34 2.16 1.89
CA TYR A 10 -3.22 3.05 2.19
C TYR A 10 -1.97 2.28 2.56
N HIS A 11 -0.83 2.89 2.24
CA HIS A 11 0.49 2.43 2.62
C HIS A 11 1.33 3.59 3.15
N GLY A 12 1.92 3.42 4.33
CA GLY A 12 2.84 4.38 4.93
C GLY A 12 4.28 4.07 4.56
N THR A 13 5.01 5.09 4.10
CA THR A 13 6.44 4.97 3.74
C THR A 13 7.20 6.25 4.14
N ALA A 14 8.51 6.28 3.90
CA ALA A 14 9.33 7.47 4.02
C ALA A 14 9.38 8.25 2.71
N THR A 15 9.48 9.58 2.79
CA THR A 15 9.55 10.47 1.62
C THR A 15 10.68 10.08 0.66
N ASP A 16 11.82 9.65 1.19
CA ASP A 16 13.00 9.25 0.41
C ASP A 16 12.76 8.01 -0.48
N ASN A 17 11.70 7.25 -0.22
CA ASN A 17 11.34 6.09 -1.03
C ASN A 17 10.46 6.46 -2.24
N LEU A 18 9.94 7.69 -2.31
CA LEU A 18 8.93 8.07 -3.30
C LEU A 18 9.40 7.88 -4.74
N ASP A 19 10.60 8.33 -5.07
CA ASP A 19 11.12 8.23 -6.45
C ASP A 19 11.22 6.78 -6.90
N ALA A 20 11.75 5.91 -6.03
CA ALA A 20 11.84 4.49 -6.31
C ALA A 20 10.45 3.82 -6.41
N ILE A 21 9.49 4.24 -5.57
CA ILE A 21 8.12 3.70 -5.57
C ILE A 21 7.38 4.11 -6.83
N PHE A 22 7.50 5.36 -7.29
CA PHE A 22 6.85 5.79 -8.52
C PHE A 22 7.52 5.25 -9.80
N ALA A 23 8.81 4.89 -9.73
CA ALA A 23 9.50 4.23 -10.83
C ALA A 23 9.21 2.71 -10.91
N LEU A 24 9.09 2.02 -9.77
CA LEU A 24 9.08 0.55 -9.72
C LEU A 24 7.77 -0.05 -9.14
N GLY A 25 6.89 0.77 -8.60
CA GLY A 25 5.76 0.34 -7.78
C GLY A 25 6.13 0.04 -6.32
N LEU A 26 5.13 -0.30 -5.50
CA LEU A 26 5.36 -0.84 -4.16
C LEU A 26 5.72 -2.32 -4.24
N LEU A 27 6.91 -2.64 -3.77
CA LEU A 27 7.41 -4.01 -3.71
C LEU A 27 7.42 -4.48 -2.25
N LYS A 28 7.15 -5.77 -2.03
CA LYS A 28 7.21 -6.44 -0.71
C LYS A 28 8.57 -6.37 -0.01
N ARG A 29 9.65 -6.06 -0.75
CA ARG A 29 11.04 -6.00 -0.26
C ARG A 29 11.40 -7.26 0.55
N ARG A 30 11.76 -7.14 1.83
CA ARG A 30 12.12 -8.26 2.73
C ARG A 30 10.91 -9.00 3.31
N ARG A 31 9.69 -8.56 3.01
CA ARG A 31 8.43 -9.19 3.47
C ARG A 31 7.88 -10.12 2.39
N HIS A 32 6.92 -10.96 2.77
CA HIS A 32 6.25 -11.86 1.83
C HIS A 32 5.23 -11.14 0.94
N HIS A 33 4.67 -10.01 1.40
CA HIS A 33 3.63 -9.24 0.70
C HIS A 33 3.74 -7.74 1.04
N VAL A 34 3.17 -6.89 0.18
CA VAL A 34 2.92 -5.48 0.50
C VAL A 34 1.80 -5.41 1.53
N HIS A 35 2.01 -4.64 2.60
CA HIS A 35 1.02 -4.49 3.68
C HIS A 35 0.29 -3.15 3.52
N MET A 36 -1.04 -3.23 3.61
CA MET A 36 -1.95 -2.12 3.36
C MET A 36 -3.08 -2.11 4.41
N SER A 37 -3.74 -0.96 4.58
CA SER A 37 -4.86 -0.80 5.51
C SER A 37 -5.80 0.30 5.03
N THR A 38 -7.05 0.23 5.45
CA THR A 38 -8.01 1.33 5.32
C THR A 38 -7.77 2.44 6.34
N ASN A 39 -7.01 2.17 7.41
CA ASN A 39 -6.71 3.13 8.47
C ASN A 39 -5.45 3.96 8.11
N MET A 40 -5.70 5.20 7.66
CA MET A 40 -4.65 6.17 7.32
C MET A 40 -3.72 6.50 8.49
N GLU A 41 -4.27 6.66 9.70
CA GLU A 41 -3.49 7.04 10.89
C GLU A 41 -2.51 5.94 11.29
N THR A 42 -2.97 4.68 11.27
CA THR A 42 -2.10 3.52 11.52
C THR A 42 -0.94 3.47 10.53
N MET A 43 -1.22 3.71 9.25
CA MET A 43 -0.18 3.70 8.22
C MET A 43 0.81 4.86 8.36
N LEU A 44 0.34 6.05 8.71
CA LEU A 44 1.22 7.18 8.96
C LEU A 44 2.18 6.92 10.13
N GLN A 45 1.67 6.34 11.22
CA GLN A 45 2.49 5.95 12.39
C GLN A 45 3.55 4.89 12.05
N VAL A 46 3.23 3.96 11.13
CA VAL A 46 4.21 2.99 10.62
C VAL A 46 5.31 3.71 9.82
N GLY A 47 4.94 4.66 8.97
CA GLY A 47 5.90 5.46 8.18
C GLY A 47 6.85 6.31 9.02
N MET A 48 6.38 6.84 10.16
CA MET A 48 7.18 7.69 11.06
C MET A 48 8.44 6.99 11.61
N ARG A 49 8.45 5.66 11.67
CA ARG A 49 9.60 4.88 12.15
C ARG A 49 10.80 4.90 11.19
N HIS A 50 10.60 5.38 9.97
CA HIS A 50 11.57 5.30 8.89
C HIS A 50 12.04 6.67 8.35
N GLY A 51 11.60 7.77 8.96
CA GLY A 51 11.95 9.13 8.56
C GLY A 51 10.72 10.03 8.44
N LYS A 52 10.75 11.00 7.52
CA LYS A 52 9.60 11.87 7.24
C LYS A 52 8.48 11.05 6.59
N PRO A 53 7.35 10.83 7.28
CA PRO A 53 6.32 9.91 6.82
C PRO A 53 5.56 10.50 5.62
N VAL A 54 5.23 9.64 4.68
CA VAL A 54 4.35 9.93 3.55
C VAL A 54 3.28 8.85 3.51
N LEU A 55 2.05 9.26 3.18
CA LEU A 55 0.93 8.35 3.02
C LEU A 55 0.57 8.23 1.54
N LEU A 56 0.64 7.01 1.03
CA LEU A 56 0.22 6.66 -0.32
C LEU A 56 -1.19 6.09 -0.31
N SER A 57 -2.02 6.50 -1.26
CA SER A 57 -3.28 5.85 -1.62
C SER A 57 -3.07 4.84 -2.74
N ILE A 58 -3.85 3.77 -2.71
CA ILE A 58 -3.83 2.68 -3.69
C ILE A 58 -5.26 2.50 -4.19
N ASP A 59 -5.48 2.63 -5.50
CA ASP A 59 -6.76 2.32 -6.14
C ASP A 59 -6.94 0.80 -6.22
N ALA A 60 -7.35 0.23 -5.09
CA ALA A 60 -7.45 -1.22 -4.91
C ALA A 60 -8.63 -1.81 -5.68
N LYS A 61 -9.69 -1.03 -5.91
CA LYS A 61 -10.81 -1.44 -6.77
C LYS A 61 -10.37 -1.62 -8.21
N ARG A 62 -9.63 -0.64 -8.78
CA ARG A 62 -9.13 -0.75 -10.13
C ARG A 62 -8.13 -1.90 -10.26
N MET A 63 -7.17 -2.03 -9.32
CA MET A 63 -6.26 -3.18 -9.29
C MET A 63 -7.00 -4.52 -9.27
N HIS A 64 -8.02 -4.66 -8.42
CA HIS A 64 -8.78 -5.90 -8.36
C HIS A 64 -9.55 -6.18 -9.65
N ALA A 65 -10.11 -5.15 -10.29
CA ALA A 65 -10.75 -5.27 -11.61
C ALA A 65 -9.77 -5.68 -12.71
N ASP A 66 -8.52 -5.23 -12.60
CA ASP A 66 -7.42 -5.55 -13.52
C ASP A 66 -6.77 -6.93 -13.22
N GLY A 67 -7.31 -7.68 -12.24
CA GLY A 67 -6.97 -9.09 -11.98
C GLY A 67 -5.95 -9.33 -10.85
N TYR A 68 -5.59 -8.30 -10.09
CA TYR A 68 -4.65 -8.45 -8.97
C TYR A 68 -5.33 -9.06 -7.74
N GLU A 69 -4.67 -10.05 -7.13
CA GLU A 69 -5.18 -10.70 -5.93
C GLU A 69 -4.90 -9.89 -4.65
N PHE A 70 -5.90 -9.85 -3.78
CA PHE A 70 -5.82 -9.26 -2.45
C PHE A 70 -6.19 -10.29 -1.39
N PHE A 71 -5.56 -10.18 -0.22
CA PHE A 71 -5.81 -11.06 0.90
C PHE A 71 -6.04 -10.24 2.17
N LEU A 72 -7.04 -10.61 2.94
CA LEU A 72 -7.30 -10.03 4.25
C LEU A 72 -6.81 -10.96 5.35
N THR A 73 -5.99 -10.43 6.25
CA THR A 73 -5.56 -11.13 7.46
C THR A 73 -6.60 -11.00 8.58
N GLY A 74 -6.56 -11.89 9.58
CA GLY A 74 -7.43 -11.81 10.76
C GLY A 74 -7.28 -10.52 11.57
N ASN A 75 -6.19 -9.76 11.36
CA ASN A 75 -5.92 -8.49 12.02
C ASN A 75 -6.31 -7.27 11.17
N HIS A 76 -7.18 -7.43 10.18
CA HIS A 76 -7.65 -6.36 9.28
C HIS A 76 -6.53 -5.67 8.46
N VAL A 77 -5.41 -6.38 8.24
CA VAL A 77 -4.34 -5.93 7.33
C VAL A 77 -4.56 -6.57 5.96
N TRP A 78 -4.49 -5.75 4.92
CA TRP A 78 -4.59 -6.15 3.52
C TRP A 78 -3.22 -6.46 2.94
N LEU A 79 -3.15 -7.51 2.14
CA LEU A 79 -1.93 -7.99 1.51
C LEU A 79 -2.13 -8.12 -0.01
N THR A 80 -1.09 -7.80 -0.76
CA THR A 80 -0.96 -8.14 -2.18
C THR A 80 0.52 -8.38 -2.52
N ASP A 81 0.82 -8.97 -3.67
CA ASP A 81 2.20 -9.30 -4.06
C ASP A 81 3.04 -8.05 -4.35
N HIS A 82 2.52 -7.15 -5.16
CA HIS A 82 3.09 -5.84 -5.48
C HIS A 82 1.98 -4.87 -5.92
N VAL A 83 2.27 -3.57 -5.91
CA VAL A 83 1.35 -2.52 -6.40
C VAL A 83 2.06 -1.73 -7.51
N PRO A 84 1.63 -1.84 -8.77
CA PRO A 84 2.17 -1.02 -9.85
C PRO A 84 1.94 0.48 -9.61
N SER A 85 2.84 1.31 -10.12
CA SER A 85 2.85 2.75 -9.82
C SER A 85 1.62 3.49 -10.36
N GLU A 86 0.99 2.99 -11.41
CA GLU A 86 -0.23 3.55 -12.01
C GLU A 86 -1.46 3.53 -11.09
N TYR A 87 -1.42 2.75 -10.00
CA TYR A 87 -2.48 2.72 -8.97
C TYR A 87 -2.15 3.56 -7.73
N LEU A 88 -0.98 4.21 -7.71
CA LEU A 88 -0.49 4.96 -6.56
C LEU A 88 -0.83 6.44 -6.66
N GLY A 89 -1.27 7.01 -5.53
CA GLY A 89 -1.42 8.45 -5.33
C GLY A 89 -0.77 8.90 -4.03
N VAL A 90 -0.41 10.19 -3.93
CA VAL A 90 0.09 10.79 -2.67
C VAL A 90 -1.05 11.51 -1.97
N VAL A 91 -1.32 11.16 -0.71
CA VAL A 91 -2.40 11.77 0.09
C VAL A 91 -1.87 12.84 1.02
N ARG A 92 -0.73 12.60 1.68
CA ARG A 92 -0.09 13.54 2.63
C ARG A 92 1.44 13.44 2.58
N ARG A 93 2.10 14.59 2.79
CA ARG A 93 3.56 14.78 2.88
C ARG A 93 3.95 15.43 4.20
#